data_AF-A0A1B6J061-F1
#
_entry.id   AF-A0A1B6J061-F1
#
_cell.length_a   1.000
_cell.length_b   1.000
_cell.length_c   1.000
_cell.angle_alpha   90.00
_cell.angle_beta   90.00
_cell.angle_gamma   90.00
#
_symmetry.space_group_name_H-M   'P 1'
#
loop_
_entity.id
_entity.type
_entity.pdbx_description
1 polymer ?
#
loop_
_entity_poly.entity_id
_entity_poly.type
_entity_poly.pdbx_seq_one_letter_code
_entity_poly.pdbx_strand_id
1 'polypeptide(L)'
;KTFTILGKFPSIRDALRARGWVQNFDALSQQRPPAPYYYRPGVGKDEEGSGPPMTPTSDESVDRDSQLISRLLRDSPVNFIWAMGDYIDWKYLSKSTIVSRFPRVYFTTKVGLCNYLQQTHWFCEAGVSNTLFPRCYNIANEDDLNAFIVDFRLTACLSLLHLLVDAIDLAVLMEDIRPIAVYGVH
;
A
#
# COMPACT_ATOMS: atom_id res chain seq x y z
N LYS A 1 -27.40 -10.76 0.09
CA LYS A 1 -26.02 -10.32 0.40
C LYS A 1 -25.52 -9.49 -0.77
N THR A 2 -25.20 -8.23 -0.54
CA THR A 2 -24.83 -7.27 -1.59
C THR A 2 -23.37 -6.87 -1.43
N PHE A 3 -22.67 -6.69 -2.55
CA PHE A 3 -21.31 -6.17 -2.56
C PHE A 3 -21.10 -5.10 -3.62
N THR A 4 -20.10 -4.26 -3.42
CA THR A 4 -19.64 -3.28 -4.41
C THR A 4 -18.13 -3.38 -4.55
N ILE A 5 -17.64 -3.31 -5.79
CA ILE A 5 -16.21 -3.29 -6.11
C ILE A 5 -15.88 -1.94 -6.72
N LEU A 6 -14.91 -1.27 -6.11
CA LEU A 6 -14.30 -0.03 -6.53
C LEU A 6 -13.00 -0.33 -7.28
N GLY A 7 -13.04 -0.20 -8.60
CA GLY A 7 -11.96 -0.55 -9.52
C GLY A 7 -12.18 -1.87 -10.26
N LYS A 8 -11.15 -2.34 -10.98
CA LYS A 8 -11.23 -3.53 -11.83
C LYS A 8 -10.66 -4.76 -11.10
N PHE A 9 -11.54 -5.52 -10.46
CA PHE A 9 -11.18 -6.75 -9.73
C PHE A 9 -12.08 -7.94 -10.13
N PRO A 10 -11.87 -8.52 -11.33
CA PRO A 10 -12.73 -9.60 -11.84
C PRO A 10 -12.68 -10.85 -10.96
N SER A 11 -11.49 -11.27 -10.49
CA SER A 11 -11.34 -12.43 -9.62
C SER A 11 -12.18 -12.37 -8.34
N ILE A 12 -12.25 -11.19 -7.72
CA ILE A 12 -13.04 -10.96 -6.50
C ILE A 12 -14.53 -10.96 -6.83
N ARG A 13 -14.91 -10.33 -7.95
CA ARG A 13 -16.28 -10.31 -8.44
C ARG A 13 -16.81 -11.72 -8.67
N ASP A 14 -16.05 -12.54 -9.38
CA ASP A 14 -16.46 -13.89 -9.77
C ASP A 14 -16.53 -14.80 -8.54
N ALA A 15 -15.57 -14.65 -7.62
CA ALA A 15 -15.57 -15.38 -6.36
C ALA A 15 -16.77 -15.00 -5.46
N LEU A 16 -17.21 -13.73 -5.46
CA LEU A 16 -18.40 -13.31 -4.72
C LEU A 16 -19.69 -13.80 -5.40
N ARG A 17 -19.78 -13.69 -6.74
CA ARG A 17 -20.90 -14.22 -7.53
C ARG A 17 -21.08 -15.72 -7.34
N ALA A 18 -20.00 -16.50 -7.37
CA ALA A 18 -20.02 -17.94 -7.11
C ALA A 18 -20.56 -18.31 -5.72
N ARG A 19 -20.49 -17.38 -4.75
CA ARG A 19 -21.06 -17.55 -3.39
C ARG A 19 -22.48 -17.01 -3.26
N GLY A 20 -23.15 -16.68 -4.38
CA GLY A 20 -24.49 -16.13 -4.41
C GLY A 20 -24.59 -14.66 -3.99
N TRP A 21 -23.47 -13.92 -4.03
CA TRP A 21 -23.50 -12.48 -3.77
C TRP A 21 -23.86 -11.70 -5.03
N VAL A 22 -24.60 -10.61 -4.84
CA VAL A 22 -25.07 -9.76 -5.92
C VAL A 22 -24.33 -8.43 -5.89
N GLN A 23 -23.84 -8.01 -7.05
CA GLN A 23 -23.13 -6.74 -7.18
C GLN A 23 -24.12 -5.58 -7.24
N ASN A 24 -23.93 -4.58 -6.38
CA ASN A 24 -24.62 -3.30 -6.44
C ASN A 24 -23.66 -2.26 -7.02
N PHE A 25 -23.95 -1.77 -8.23
CA PHE A 25 -23.19 -0.74 -8.93
C PHE A 25 -23.59 0.68 -8.49
N ASP A 26 -24.81 0.87 -7.98
CA ASP A 26 -25.38 2.19 -7.65
C ASP A 26 -25.05 2.64 -6.21
N ALA A 27 -24.62 1.74 -5.33
CA ALA A 27 -24.38 2.04 -3.91
C ALA A 27 -23.43 3.21 -3.60
N LEU A 28 -22.54 3.57 -4.54
CA LEU A 28 -21.59 4.66 -4.36
C LEU A 28 -22.02 5.94 -5.06
N SER A 29 -23.06 5.90 -5.89
CA SER A 29 -23.73 7.12 -6.37
C SER A 29 -24.33 7.91 -5.20
N GLN A 30 -24.73 7.22 -4.13
CA GLN A 30 -25.18 7.82 -2.87
C GLN A 30 -24.04 8.39 -2.01
N GLN A 31 -22.78 7.99 -2.24
CA GLN A 31 -21.61 8.42 -1.45
C GLN A 31 -20.69 9.41 -2.18
N ARG A 32 -20.89 9.64 -3.48
CA ARG A 32 -20.16 10.70 -4.18
C ARG A 32 -20.74 12.04 -3.76
N PRO A 33 -19.94 12.99 -3.24
CA PRO A 33 -20.38 14.37 -3.22
C PRO A 33 -20.73 14.79 -4.65
N PRO A 34 -21.74 15.65 -4.87
CA PRO A 34 -22.03 16.17 -6.19
C PRO A 34 -20.74 16.74 -6.77
N ALA A 35 -20.40 16.35 -8.00
CA ALA A 35 -19.20 16.82 -8.65
C ALA A 35 -19.15 18.36 -8.54
N PRO A 36 -18.04 18.95 -8.07
CA PRO A 36 -17.94 20.40 -8.08
C PRO A 36 -18.16 20.88 -9.51
N TYR A 37 -18.97 21.93 -9.67
CA TYR A 37 -19.31 22.58 -10.93
C TYR A 37 -18.06 23.18 -11.59
N TYR A 38 -17.12 22.36 -12.02
CA TYR A 38 -16.11 22.76 -12.98
C TYR A 38 -16.64 22.33 -14.34
N TYR A 39 -17.11 23.34 -15.07
CA TYR A 39 -17.42 23.30 -16.48
C TYR A 39 -16.30 22.55 -17.22
N ARG A 40 -16.57 21.33 -17.69
CA ARG A 40 -15.70 20.64 -18.66
C ARG A 40 -16.20 21.08 -20.05
N PRO A 41 -15.47 21.94 -20.78
CA PRO A 41 -15.85 22.32 -22.13
C PRO A 41 -15.79 21.09 -23.05
N GLY A 42 -16.62 21.13 -24.10
CA GLY A 42 -17.03 20.01 -24.92
C GLY A 42 -15.91 19.11 -25.46
N VAL A 43 -16.23 17.81 -25.52
CA VAL A 43 -15.63 16.87 -26.46
C VAL A 43 -16.78 16.33 -27.29
N GLY A 44 -16.67 16.52 -28.61
CA GLY A 44 -17.73 16.42 -29.60
C GLY A 44 -18.46 15.09 -29.64
N LYS A 45 -19.74 15.18 -29.99
CA LYS A 45 -20.47 14.10 -30.66
C LYS A 45 -19.90 13.98 -32.06
N ASP A 46 -19.20 12.90 -32.35
CA ASP A 46 -18.98 12.47 -33.72
C ASP A 46 -19.66 11.11 -33.93
N GLU A 47 -20.31 11.03 -35.08
CA GLU A 47 -21.31 10.07 -35.50
C GLU A 47 -20.71 8.81 -36.15
N GLU A 48 -21.58 7.79 -36.22
CA GLU A 48 -21.69 6.75 -37.26
C GLU A 48 -20.66 5.61 -37.39
N GLY A 49 -21.23 4.40 -37.34
CA GLY A 49 -20.58 3.13 -37.66
C GLY A 49 -21.61 2.00 -37.59
N SER A 50 -22.58 2.01 -38.52
CA SER A 50 -23.59 0.95 -38.70
C SER A 50 -22.94 -0.38 -39.09
N GLY A 51 -22.74 -1.25 -38.10
CA GLY A 51 -22.47 -2.69 -38.30
C GLY A 51 -23.74 -3.52 -38.15
N PRO A 52 -23.82 -4.73 -38.75
CA PRO A 52 -25.02 -5.56 -38.74
C PRO A 52 -25.40 -5.99 -37.32
N PRO A 53 -26.69 -6.27 -37.04
CA PRO A 53 -27.15 -6.63 -35.71
C PRO A 53 -26.54 -7.98 -35.30
N MET A 54 -25.49 -7.91 -34.49
CA MET A 54 -24.92 -9.07 -33.82
C MET A 54 -25.97 -9.61 -32.85
N THR A 55 -26.32 -10.89 -33.01
CA THR A 55 -27.16 -11.62 -32.07
C THR A 55 -26.57 -11.51 -30.66
N PRO A 56 -27.37 -11.23 -29.62
CA PRO A 56 -26.86 -11.09 -28.26
C PRO A 56 -26.25 -12.43 -27.84
N THR A 57 -24.93 -12.44 -27.67
CA THR A 57 -24.24 -13.56 -27.05
C THR A 57 -24.73 -13.68 -25.60
N SER A 58 -24.73 -14.89 -25.04
CA SER A 58 -25.21 -15.18 -23.68
C SER A 58 -24.53 -14.35 -22.57
N ASP A 59 -23.42 -13.67 -22.86
CA ASP A 59 -22.73 -12.78 -21.93
C ASP A 59 -23.41 -11.40 -21.81
N GLU A 60 -24.07 -10.90 -22.86
CA GLU A 60 -24.75 -9.59 -22.83
C GLU A 60 -26.04 -9.62 -22.01
N SER A 61 -26.75 -10.76 -21.98
CA SER A 61 -27.96 -10.93 -21.18
C SER A 61 -27.67 -10.89 -19.68
N VAL A 62 -26.57 -11.51 -19.25
CA VAL A 62 -26.13 -11.53 -17.84
C VAL A 62 -25.77 -10.12 -17.36
N ASP A 63 -25.19 -9.29 -18.23
CA ASP A 63 -24.83 -7.92 -17.87
C ASP A 63 -26.07 -7.00 -17.78
N ARG A 64 -27.07 -7.20 -18.66
CA ARG A 64 -28.37 -6.49 -18.58
C ARG A 64 -29.12 -6.81 -17.29
N ASP A 65 -29.20 -8.08 -16.92
CA ASP A 65 -29.86 -8.51 -15.69
C ASP A 65 -29.11 -8.00 -14.46
N SER A 66 -27.77 -8.02 -14.48
CA SER A 66 -26.94 -7.46 -13.41
C SER A 66 -27.19 -5.96 -13.21
N GLN A 67 -27.32 -5.20 -14.31
CA GLN A 67 -27.65 -3.78 -14.24
C GLN A 67 -29.07 -3.53 -13.71
N LEU A 68 -30.06 -4.33 -14.13
CA LEU A 68 -31.43 -4.23 -13.64
C LEU A 68 -31.50 -4.52 -12.13
N ILE A 69 -30.85 -5.60 -11.69
CA ILE A 69 -30.80 -5.97 -10.27
C ILE A 69 -30.13 -4.87 -9.45
N SER A 70 -29.07 -4.25 -9.96
CA SER A 70 -28.44 -3.10 -9.28
C SER A 70 -29.40 -1.93 -9.12
N ARG A 71 -30.28 -1.66 -10.11
CA ARG A 71 -31.30 -0.61 -9.97
C ARG A 71 -32.35 -0.94 -8.93
N LEU A 72 -32.71 -2.21 -8.80
CA LEU A 72 -33.62 -2.69 -7.74
C LEU A 72 -32.98 -2.61 -6.34
N LEU A 73 -31.65 -2.67 -6.27
CA LEU A 73 -30.89 -2.60 -5.02
C LEU A 73 -30.44 -1.19 -4.64
N ARG A 74 -30.91 -0.13 -5.33
CA ARG A 74 -30.49 1.26 -5.07
C ARG A 74 -30.62 1.68 -3.61
N ASP A 75 -31.73 1.35 -2.97
CA ASP A 75 -32.00 1.73 -1.58
C ASP A 75 -31.56 0.64 -0.58
N SER A 76 -30.92 -0.43 -1.06
CA SER A 76 -30.45 -1.53 -0.22
C SER A 76 -29.03 -1.25 0.28
N PRO A 77 -28.76 -1.34 1.60
CA PRO A 77 -27.43 -1.12 2.14
C PRO A 77 -26.45 -2.19 1.64
N VAL A 78 -25.21 -1.78 1.35
CA VAL A 78 -24.15 -2.70 0.91
C VAL A 78 -23.55 -3.43 2.10
N ASN A 79 -23.44 -4.77 2.01
CA ASN A 79 -22.81 -5.57 3.06
C ASN A 79 -21.28 -5.58 2.96
N PHE A 80 -20.73 -5.54 1.75
CA PHE A 80 -19.29 -5.62 1.52
C PHE A 80 -18.80 -4.64 0.44
N ILE A 81 -17.76 -3.87 0.75
CA ILE A 81 -17.12 -2.95 -0.19
C ILE A 81 -15.66 -3.38 -0.38
N TRP A 82 -15.31 -3.73 -1.62
CA TRP A 82 -13.91 -3.91 -2.02
C TRP A 82 -13.38 -2.63 -2.66
N ALA A 83 -12.33 -2.05 -2.10
CA ALA A 83 -11.73 -0.81 -2.59
C ALA A 83 -10.22 -0.79 -2.39
N MET A 84 -9.49 -0.15 -3.31
CA MET A 84 -8.03 -0.07 -3.27
C MET A 84 -7.51 1.37 -3.19
N GLY A 85 -8.07 2.29 -3.98
CA GLY A 85 -7.62 3.70 -4.06
C GLY A 85 -8.74 4.75 -4.00
N ASP A 86 -9.97 4.37 -4.30
CA ASP A 86 -11.10 5.31 -4.37
C ASP A 86 -11.47 5.91 -3.00
N TYR A 87 -12.01 7.13 -2.99
CA TYR A 87 -12.49 7.80 -1.78
C TYR A 87 -13.68 7.05 -1.19
N ILE A 88 -13.62 6.75 0.11
CA ILE A 88 -14.71 6.15 0.89
C ILE A 88 -15.03 7.13 2.00
N ASP A 89 -16.29 7.54 2.10
CA ASP A 89 -16.74 8.32 3.24
C ASP A 89 -17.10 7.42 4.41
N TRP A 90 -16.16 7.26 5.33
CA TRP A 90 -16.32 6.45 6.53
C TRP A 90 -17.42 6.96 7.46
N LYS A 91 -17.88 8.21 7.33
CA LYS A 91 -18.92 8.79 8.21
C LYS A 91 -20.32 8.29 7.85
N TYR A 92 -20.57 8.04 6.57
CA TYR A 92 -21.88 7.62 6.05
C TYR A 92 -21.97 6.11 5.84
N LEU A 93 -20.95 5.36 6.27
CA LEU A 93 -20.93 3.92 6.16
C LEU A 93 -21.77 3.28 7.27
N SER A 94 -22.61 2.30 6.91
CA SER A 94 -23.31 1.49 7.90
C SER A 94 -22.32 0.68 8.73
N LYS A 95 -22.60 0.53 10.04
CA LYS A 95 -21.76 -0.26 10.97
C LYS A 95 -21.67 -1.74 10.58
N SER A 96 -22.64 -2.26 9.84
CA SER A 96 -22.66 -3.64 9.36
C SER A 96 -21.90 -3.86 8.06
N THR A 97 -21.45 -2.78 7.40
CA THR A 97 -20.74 -2.87 6.13
C THR A 97 -19.28 -3.18 6.38
N ILE A 98 -18.80 -4.26 5.77
CA ILE A 98 -17.40 -4.65 5.81
C ILE A 98 -16.68 -3.97 4.65
N VAL A 99 -15.53 -3.36 4.91
CA VAL A 99 -14.70 -2.71 3.89
C VAL A 99 -13.33 -3.37 3.86
N SER A 100 -12.78 -3.60 2.68
CA SER A 100 -11.46 -4.24 2.49
C SER A 100 -10.25 -3.37 2.90
N ARG A 101 -10.47 -2.21 3.53
CA ARG A 101 -9.43 -1.27 3.96
C ARG A 101 -9.78 -0.75 5.35
N PHE A 102 -8.77 -0.22 6.04
CA PHE A 102 -8.97 0.51 7.29
C PHE A 102 -8.98 2.02 7.04
N PRO A 103 -9.76 2.79 7.83
CA PRO A 103 -9.65 4.25 7.81
C PRO A 103 -8.30 4.70 8.38
N ARG A 104 -7.73 5.76 7.79
CA ARG A 104 -6.56 6.49 8.32
C ARG A 104 -5.35 5.59 8.64
N VAL A 105 -4.83 4.92 7.62
CA VAL A 105 -3.62 4.12 7.75
C VAL A 105 -2.39 5.00 7.50
N TYR A 106 -1.63 5.28 8.57
CA TYR A 106 -0.44 6.15 8.49
C TYR A 106 0.86 5.36 8.33
N PHE A 107 0.89 4.08 8.74
CA PHE A 107 2.08 3.22 8.67
C PHE A 107 2.45 2.77 7.24
N THR A 108 1.62 3.07 6.25
CA THR A 108 1.87 2.76 4.82
C THR A 108 2.66 3.86 4.11
N THR A 109 2.98 4.96 4.79
CA THR A 109 3.85 6.02 4.28
C THR A 109 5.21 5.96 4.97
N LYS A 110 6.28 6.34 4.28
CA LYS A 110 7.64 6.36 4.88
C LYS A 110 7.68 7.25 6.13
N VAL A 111 7.11 8.45 6.06
CA VAL A 111 7.08 9.41 7.16
C VAL A 111 6.21 8.91 8.31
N GLY A 112 5.00 8.42 8.01
CA GLY A 112 4.13 7.90 9.06
C GLY A 112 4.73 6.68 9.76
N LEU A 113 5.28 5.72 9.00
CA LEU A 113 5.97 4.57 9.58
C LEU A 113 7.18 4.98 10.43
N CYS A 114 8.01 5.92 9.96
CA CYS A 114 9.13 6.47 10.73
C CYS A 114 8.67 7.03 12.09
N ASN A 115 7.61 7.83 12.09
CA ASN A 115 7.07 8.41 13.32
C ASN A 115 6.54 7.32 14.28
N TYR A 116 5.86 6.29 13.77
CA TYR A 116 5.43 5.16 14.62
C TYR A 116 6.62 4.40 15.20
N LEU A 117 7.66 4.16 14.40
CA LEU A 117 8.82 3.39 14.83
C LEU A 117 9.65 4.12 15.90
N GLN A 118 9.76 5.45 15.85
CA GLN A 118 10.40 6.24 16.90
C GLN A 118 9.67 6.15 18.25
N GLN A 119 8.35 5.94 18.20
CA GLN A 119 7.47 5.80 19.35
C GLN A 119 7.35 4.36 19.86
N THR A 120 8.07 3.42 19.23
CA THR A 120 8.03 1.98 19.56
C THR A 120 8.26 1.70 21.05
N HIS A 121 9.08 2.51 21.73
CA HIS A 121 9.40 2.31 23.14
C HIS A 121 8.16 2.32 24.07
N TRP A 122 7.06 2.98 23.67
CA TRP A 122 5.79 2.91 24.43
C TRP A 122 5.03 1.58 24.26
N PHE A 123 5.37 0.80 23.24
CA PHE A 123 4.66 -0.42 22.85
C PHE A 123 5.52 -1.68 22.95
N CYS A 124 6.79 -1.53 23.32
CA CYS A 124 7.72 -2.64 23.49
C CYS A 124 7.72 -3.16 24.93
N GLU A 125 7.63 -4.48 25.06
CA GLU A 125 7.79 -5.21 26.32
C GLU A 125 9.05 -6.08 26.24
N ALA A 126 9.98 -5.86 27.17
CA ALA A 126 11.27 -6.54 27.18
C ALA A 126 11.09 -8.06 27.24
N GLY A 127 11.65 -8.77 26.25
CA GLY A 127 11.55 -10.24 26.14
C GLY A 127 10.25 -10.77 25.55
N VAL A 128 9.25 -9.91 25.28
CA VAL A 128 7.95 -10.31 24.72
C VAL A 128 7.73 -9.70 23.34
N SER A 129 7.90 -8.39 23.21
CA SER A 129 7.72 -7.66 21.95
C SER A 129 8.88 -6.69 21.71
N ASN A 130 9.66 -6.98 20.67
CA ASN A 130 10.72 -6.09 20.22
C ASN A 130 10.58 -5.85 18.72
N THR A 131 10.64 -4.58 18.30
CA THR A 131 10.60 -4.22 16.89
C THR A 131 12.01 -3.92 16.44
N LEU A 132 12.52 -4.73 15.51
CA LEU A 132 13.81 -4.48 14.86
C LEU A 132 13.58 -3.63 13.62
N PHE A 133 14.20 -2.46 13.58
CA PHE A 133 14.13 -1.55 12.43
C PHE A 133 15.45 -0.78 12.26
N PRO A 134 15.82 -0.41 11.02
CA PRO A 134 16.95 0.48 10.80
C PRO A 134 16.63 1.85 11.42
N ARG A 135 17.62 2.48 12.07
CA ARG A 135 17.48 3.85 12.60
C ARG A 135 16.86 4.76 11.53
N CYS A 136 15.81 5.48 11.90
CA CYS A 136 15.05 6.33 11.00
C CYS A 136 14.72 7.67 11.66
N TYR A 137 14.79 8.74 10.87
CA TYR A 137 14.63 10.12 11.31
C TYR A 137 13.76 10.89 10.33
N ASN A 138 12.89 11.76 10.85
CA ASN A 138 12.14 12.71 10.05
C ASN A 138 12.90 14.03 9.97
N ILE A 139 13.73 14.20 8.93
CA ILE A 139 14.57 15.40 8.71
C ILE A 139 13.79 16.71 8.55
N ALA A 140 12.46 16.67 8.39
CA ALA A 140 11.63 17.88 8.41
C ALA A 140 11.42 18.43 9.83
N ASN A 141 11.68 17.61 10.85
CA ASN A 141 11.74 18.01 12.24
C ASN A 141 13.21 18.29 12.62
N GLU A 142 13.45 19.40 13.30
CA GLU A 142 14.81 19.86 13.64
C GLU A 142 15.50 18.98 14.70
N ASP A 143 14.76 18.48 15.69
CA ASP A 143 15.29 17.60 16.73
C ASP A 143 15.75 16.26 16.12
N ASP A 144 14.93 15.70 15.24
CA ASP A 144 15.26 14.48 14.50
C ASP A 144 16.45 14.67 13.56
N LEU A 145 16.56 15.83 12.91
CA LEU A 145 17.71 16.17 12.07
C LEU A 145 18.99 16.24 12.91
N ASN A 146 18.94 16.86 14.08
CA ASN A 146 20.08 16.95 14.99
C ASN A 146 20.52 15.56 15.47
N ALA A 147 19.56 14.69 15.84
CA ALA A 147 19.85 13.30 16.20
C ALA A 147 20.50 12.53 15.05
N PHE A 148 19.97 12.68 13.83
CA PHE A 148 20.55 12.09 12.63
C PHE A 148 22.01 12.52 12.40
N ILE A 149 22.32 13.82 12.55
CA ILE A 149 23.68 14.33 12.34
C ILE A 149 24.66 13.69 13.33
N VAL A 150 24.27 13.54 14.59
CA VAL A 150 25.10 12.87 15.61
C VAL A 150 25.33 11.41 15.24
N ASP A 151 24.27 10.67 14.93
CA ASP A 151 24.36 9.26 14.57
C ASP A 151 25.15 9.03 13.27
N PHE A 152 25.03 9.93 12.30
CA PHE A 152 25.81 9.89 11.06
C PHE A 152 27.30 10.03 11.34
N ARG A 153 27.69 11.02 12.17
CA ARG A 153 29.10 11.21 12.57
C ARG A 153 29.65 9.99 13.30
N LEU A 154 28.89 9.45 14.26
CA LEU A 154 29.29 8.23 14.97
C LEU A 154 29.46 7.02 14.04
N THR A 155 28.54 6.86 13.08
CA THR A 155 28.61 5.77 12.10
C THR A 155 29.84 5.91 11.19
N ALA A 156 30.22 7.13 10.80
CA ALA A 156 31.43 7.38 10.03
C ALA A 156 32.71 7.12 10.85
N CYS A 157 32.73 7.50 12.13
CA CYS A 157 33.86 7.16 13.01
C CYS A 157 33.99 5.64 13.20
N LEU A 158 32.88 4.94 13.40
CA LEU A 158 32.86 3.49 13.54
C LEU A 158 33.37 2.81 12.26
N SER A 159 32.96 3.27 11.07
CA SER A 159 33.43 2.69 9.82
C SER A 159 34.94 2.88 9.61
N LEU A 160 35.50 4.04 10.00
CA LEU A 160 36.95 4.24 9.97
C LEU A 160 37.70 3.29 10.90
N LEU A 161 37.15 3.03 12.10
CA LEU A 161 37.73 2.07 13.03
C LEU A 161 37.67 0.65 12.48
N HIS A 162 36.54 0.25 11.87
CA HIS A 162 36.44 -1.05 11.19
C HIS A 162 37.49 -1.19 10.10
N LEU A 163 37.65 -0.18 9.23
CA LEU A 163 38.67 -0.20 8.19
C LEU A 163 40.10 -0.31 8.74
N LEU A 164 40.39 0.35 9.87
CA LEU A 164 41.70 0.27 10.52
C LEU A 164 41.95 -1.10 11.12
N VAL A 165 40.96 -1.69 11.79
CA VAL A 165 41.06 -3.05 12.34
C VAL A 165 41.25 -4.07 11.22
N ASP A 166 40.45 -4.00 10.16
CA ASP A 166 40.57 -4.89 9.01
C ASP A 166 41.95 -4.77 8.34
N ALA A 167 42.49 -3.55 8.26
CA ALA A 167 43.83 -3.31 7.71
C ALA A 167 44.94 -3.88 8.60
N ILE A 168 44.81 -3.77 9.93
CA ILE A 168 45.76 -4.36 10.89
C ILE A 168 45.70 -5.88 10.83
N ASP A 169 44.50 -6.47 10.87
CA ASP A 169 44.32 -7.91 10.81
C ASP A 169 44.91 -8.48 9.50
N LEU A 170 44.70 -7.78 8.38
CA LEU A 170 45.31 -8.15 7.10
C LEU A 170 46.84 -7.99 7.11
N ALA A 171 47.37 -6.93 7.75
CA ALA A 171 48.82 -6.74 7.89
C ALA A 171 49.48 -7.82 8.77
N VAL A 172 48.83 -8.22 9.86
CA VAL A 172 49.29 -9.32 10.74
C VAL A 172 49.30 -10.65 9.97
N LEU A 173 48.23 -10.95 9.22
CA LEU A 173 48.19 -12.14 8.35
C LEU A 173 49.30 -12.12 7.29
N MET A 174 49.65 -10.94 6.75
CA MET A 174 50.76 -10.81 5.81
C MET A 174 52.15 -10.86 6.47
N GLU A 175 52.28 -10.56 7.76
CA GLU A 175 53.51 -10.75 8.54
C GLU A 175 53.73 -12.23 8.91
N ASP A 176 52.67 -12.97 9.23
CA ASP A 176 52.75 -14.42 9.50
C ASP A 176 53.11 -15.25 8.25
N ILE A 177 52.89 -14.72 7.05
CA ILE A 177 53.31 -15.34 5.77
C ILE A 177 54.79 -15.05 5.46
N ARG A 178 55.37 -13.98 6.01
CA ARG A 178 56.76 -13.56 5.75
C ARG A 178 57.89 -14.43 6.33
N PRO A 179 57.74 -15.30 7.35
CA PRO A 179 58.85 -16.14 7.83
C PRO A 179 59.13 -17.35 6.94
N ILE A 180 58.23 -17.71 6.02
CA ILE A 180 58.36 -18.95 5.22
C ILE A 180 59.29 -18.76 4.00
N ALA A 181 59.59 -17.52 3.61
CA ALA A 181 60.40 -17.25 2.41
C ALA A 181 61.92 -17.07 2.65
N VAL A 182 62.41 -17.13 3.90
CA VAL A 182 63.83 -16.79 4.22
C VAL A 182 64.68 -17.99 4.68
N TYR A 183 64.10 -19.17 4.91
CA TYR A 183 64.86 -20.38 5.26
C TYR A 183 64.88 -21.40 4.12
N GLY A 184 65.66 -21.10 3.08
CA GLY A 184 65.87 -22.04 1.98
C GLY A 184 66.76 -21.47 0.90
N VAL A 185 68.06 -21.37 1.17
CA VAL A 185 69.22 -21.54 0.26
C VAL A 185 70.45 -21.08 1.06
N HIS A 186 71.13 -22.04 1.68
CA HIS A 186 72.59 -22.27 1.58
C HIS A 186 73.01 -23.42 2.49
#